data_AF-A0A246E3Q0-F1
#
_entry.id   AF-A0A246E3Q0-F1
#
_cell.length_a   1.000
_cell.length_b   1.000
_cell.length_c   1.000
_cell.angle_alpha   90.00
_cell.angle_beta   90.00
_cell.angle_gamma   90.00
#
_symmetry.space_group_name_H-M   'P 1'
#
loop_
_entity.id
_entity.type
_entity.pdbx_description
1 polymer ?
#
loop_
_entity_poly.entity_id
_entity_poly.type
_entity_poly.pdbx_seq_one_letter_code
_entity_poly.pdbx_strand_id
1 'polypeptide(L)'
;PEHPRVVGPAIADAMTGFYTALGILAALNERHNTGKGRVVETSMFEAMCHFNLDDFTHLLSADQVMGPYSRPHVSQSYVFQCADGKWLALHMSSPPKFWENLATAVGVPDMLDRPEFASREARIAHYEDVVAFLAPIFAGQTRDHWTAELTRLEVPNSPVYD
;
A
#
# COMPACT_ATOMS: atom_id res chain seq x y z
N PRO A 1 14.67 10.14 0.45
CA PRO A 1 14.03 11.02 1.46
C PRO A 1 15.09 11.90 2.11
N GLU A 2 14.79 13.19 2.34
CA GLU A 2 15.75 14.15 2.92
C GLU A 2 16.18 13.77 4.36
N HIS A 3 15.35 12.99 5.06
CA HIS A 3 15.63 12.48 6.41
C HIS A 3 15.29 10.98 6.52
N PRO A 4 16.16 10.07 6.05
CA PRO A 4 15.93 8.63 6.18
C PRO A 4 15.96 8.20 7.65
N ARG A 5 14.96 7.43 8.07
CA ARG A 5 14.85 6.85 9.41
C ARG A 5 14.14 5.51 9.36
N VAL A 6 14.44 4.64 10.30
CA VAL A 6 13.63 3.43 10.52
C VAL A 6 12.23 3.86 10.96
N VAL A 7 11.19 3.28 10.36
CA VAL A 7 9.78 3.54 10.68
C VAL A 7 9.12 2.25 11.14
N GLY A 8 8.18 2.38 12.07
CA GLY A 8 7.42 1.24 12.61
C GLY A 8 8.17 0.45 13.69
N PRO A 9 7.60 -0.69 14.11
CA PRO A 9 8.17 -1.55 15.15
C PRO A 9 9.42 -2.29 14.64
N ALA A 10 9.96 -3.20 15.45
CA ALA A 10 11.03 -4.12 15.05
C ALA A 10 10.52 -5.17 14.04
N ILE A 11 10.23 -4.73 12.81
CA ILE A 11 9.63 -5.54 11.73
C ILE A 11 10.55 -6.73 11.38
N ALA A 12 11.86 -6.49 11.29
CA ALA A 12 12.82 -7.54 10.97
C ALA A 12 12.80 -8.67 12.00
N ASP A 13 12.76 -8.33 13.29
CA ASP A 13 12.70 -9.30 14.40
C ASP A 13 11.39 -10.11 14.30
N ALA A 14 10.26 -9.42 14.14
CA ALA A 14 8.94 -10.05 14.08
C ALA A 14 8.81 -10.99 12.87
N MET A 15 9.20 -10.53 11.67
CA MET A 15 9.15 -11.34 10.46
C MET A 15 10.08 -12.54 10.54
N THR A 16 11.29 -12.36 11.09
CA THR A 16 12.23 -13.47 11.30
C THR A 16 11.61 -14.52 12.21
N GLY A 17 11.00 -14.11 13.33
CA GLY A 17 10.29 -15.01 14.23
C GLY A 17 9.19 -15.82 13.52
N PHE A 18 8.42 -15.20 12.62
CA PHE A 18 7.42 -15.90 11.81
C PHE A 18 8.04 -16.93 10.86
N TYR A 19 9.14 -16.60 10.16
CA TYR A 19 9.84 -17.57 9.30
C TYR A 19 10.44 -18.73 10.11
N THR A 20 11.04 -18.44 11.27
CA THR A 20 11.59 -19.48 12.15
C THR A 20 10.49 -20.41 12.63
N ALA A 21 9.34 -19.86 13.04
CA ALA A 21 8.19 -20.65 13.47
C ALA A 21 7.67 -21.54 12.33
N LEU A 22 7.57 -21.02 11.11
CA LEU A 22 7.17 -21.81 9.93
C LEU A 22 8.15 -22.96 9.66
N GLY A 23 9.46 -22.69 9.73
CA GLY A 23 10.49 -23.73 9.58
C GLY A 23 10.41 -24.82 10.65
N ILE A 24 10.14 -24.44 11.90
CA ILE A 24 9.92 -25.38 13.01
C ILE A 24 8.68 -26.24 12.77
N LEU A 25 7.56 -25.64 12.34
CA LEU A 25 6.34 -26.39 12.01
C LEU A 25 6.57 -27.40 10.87
N ALA A 26 7.33 -26.99 9.84
CA ALA A 26 7.71 -27.89 8.74
C ALA A 26 8.59 -29.06 9.23
N ALA A 27 9.58 -28.79 10.08
CA ALA A 27 10.44 -29.82 10.68
C ALA A 27 9.65 -30.78 11.57
N LEU A 28 8.70 -30.28 12.36
CA LEU A 28 7.81 -31.11 13.17
C LEU A 28 6.90 -31.99 12.31
N ASN A 29 6.36 -31.45 11.21
CA ASN A 29 5.55 -32.21 10.27
C ASN A 29 6.36 -33.35 9.63
N GLU A 30 7.56 -33.07 9.12
CA GLU A 30 8.45 -34.10 8.56
C GLU A 30 8.82 -35.19 9.58
N ARG A 31 9.04 -34.81 10.84
CA ARG A 31 9.38 -35.74 11.92
C ARG A 31 8.31 -36.81 12.12
N HIS A 32 7.03 -36.55 11.86
CA HIS A 32 5.99 -37.58 11.98
C HIS A 32 6.23 -38.77 11.05
N ASN A 33 6.80 -38.53 9.87
CA ASN A 33 7.10 -39.57 8.90
C ASN A 33 8.49 -40.18 9.08
N THR A 34 9.47 -39.36 9.47
CA THR A 34 10.89 -39.76 9.48
C THR A 34 11.42 -40.16 10.86
N GLY A 35 10.76 -39.76 11.93
CA GLY A 35 11.23 -39.88 13.31
C GLY A 35 12.45 -39.02 13.66
N LYS A 36 12.95 -38.18 12.73
CA LYS A 36 14.17 -37.38 12.90
C LYS A 36 13.86 -35.89 13.07
N GLY A 37 14.58 -35.23 13.96
CA GLY A 37 14.53 -33.76 14.09
C GLY A 37 15.37 -33.06 13.02
N ARG A 38 15.19 -31.74 12.89
CA ARG A 38 15.97 -30.86 12.00
C ARG A 38 16.51 -29.66 12.76
N VAL A 39 17.63 -29.12 12.26
CA VAL A 39 18.10 -27.79 12.62
C VAL A 39 17.40 -26.80 11.70
N VAL A 40 16.83 -25.74 12.27
CA VAL A 40 16.19 -24.65 11.53
C VAL A 40 17.04 -23.41 11.74
N GLU A 41 17.57 -22.88 10.64
CA GLU A 41 18.37 -21.65 10.63
C GLU A 41 17.60 -20.58 9.86
N THR A 42 17.62 -19.36 10.37
CA THR A 42 16.96 -18.21 9.74
C THR A 42 17.85 -16.99 9.85
N SER A 43 17.92 -16.19 8.80
CA SER A 43 18.61 -14.91 8.76
C SER A 43 17.60 -13.77 8.76
N MET A 44 17.83 -12.77 9.61
CA MET A 44 17.01 -11.55 9.59
C MET A 44 17.11 -10.81 8.26
N PHE A 45 18.28 -10.89 7.61
CA PHE A 45 18.50 -10.29 6.30
C PHE A 45 17.67 -11.02 5.23
N GLU A 46 17.74 -12.35 5.17
CA GLU A 46 16.97 -13.14 4.20
C GLU A 46 15.46 -13.00 4.42
N ALA A 47 15.01 -12.99 5.69
CA ALA A 47 13.63 -12.75 6.05
C ALA A 47 13.12 -11.41 5.50
N MET A 48 13.94 -10.35 5.63
CA MET A 48 13.58 -9.03 5.12
C MET A 48 13.73 -8.91 3.60
N CYS A 49 14.67 -9.60 2.97
CA CYS A 49 14.76 -9.69 1.51
C CYS A 49 13.50 -10.31 0.91
N HIS A 50 13.01 -11.41 1.51
CA HIS A 50 11.78 -12.05 1.05
C HIS A 50 10.53 -11.22 1.39
N PHE A 51 10.47 -10.60 2.57
CA PHE A 51 9.34 -9.74 2.94
C PHE A 51 9.23 -8.49 2.06
N ASN A 52 10.35 -7.88 1.66
CA ASN A 52 10.40 -6.70 0.78
C ASN A 52 10.75 -7.08 -0.66
N LEU A 53 10.09 -8.12 -1.21
CA LEU A 53 10.44 -8.70 -2.50
C LEU A 53 10.33 -7.73 -3.70
N ASP A 54 9.47 -6.72 -3.62
CA ASP A 54 9.19 -5.80 -4.73
C ASP A 54 10.47 -5.08 -5.19
N ASP A 55 11.25 -4.53 -4.25
CA ASP A 55 12.45 -3.74 -4.57
C ASP A 55 13.50 -4.60 -5.28
N PHE A 56 13.70 -5.84 -4.81
CA PHE A 56 14.60 -6.80 -5.45
C PHE A 56 14.08 -7.25 -6.81
N THR A 57 12.76 -7.45 -6.94
CA THR A 57 12.13 -7.85 -8.20
C THR A 57 12.32 -6.78 -9.27
N HIS A 58 12.07 -5.52 -8.93
CA HIS A 58 12.25 -4.38 -9.83
C HIS A 58 13.71 -4.19 -10.24
N LEU A 59 14.65 -4.28 -9.28
CA LEU A 59 16.07 -4.15 -9.59
C LEU A 59 16.55 -5.28 -10.50
N LEU A 60 16.25 -6.53 -10.16
CA LEU A 60 16.78 -7.69 -10.89
C LEU A 60 16.08 -7.94 -12.24
N SER A 61 14.82 -7.53 -12.39
CA SER A 61 14.04 -7.81 -13.61
C SER A 61 13.99 -6.63 -14.57
N ALA A 62 14.12 -5.40 -14.07
CA ALA A 62 13.93 -4.18 -14.86
C ALA A 62 15.06 -3.13 -14.68
N ASP A 63 16.13 -3.47 -13.94
CA ASP A 63 17.21 -2.54 -13.59
C ASP A 63 16.69 -1.24 -12.94
N GLN A 64 15.58 -1.35 -12.20
CA GLN A 64 14.88 -0.22 -11.61
C GLN A 64 15.11 -0.17 -10.10
N VAL A 65 15.75 0.90 -9.63
CA VAL A 65 15.88 1.18 -8.20
C VAL A 65 14.60 1.84 -7.68
N MET A 66 13.91 1.17 -6.77
CA MET A 66 12.70 1.69 -6.13
C MET A 66 13.04 2.64 -4.98
N GLY A 67 12.27 3.72 -4.87
CA GLY A 67 12.35 4.68 -3.77
C GLY A 67 11.19 4.53 -2.79
N PRO A 68 11.20 5.25 -1.66
CA PRO A 68 10.17 5.16 -0.62
C PRO A 68 8.73 5.45 -1.11
N TYR A 69 8.59 6.18 -2.22
CA TYR A 69 7.30 6.56 -2.80
C TYR A 69 6.90 5.71 -4.00
N SER A 70 7.79 4.85 -4.52
CA SER A 70 7.51 4.06 -5.71
C SER A 70 6.31 3.12 -5.52
N ARG A 71 6.20 2.47 -4.35
CA ARG A 71 5.07 1.56 -4.06
C ARG A 71 3.73 2.30 -3.94
N PRO A 72 3.59 3.41 -3.18
CA PRO A 72 2.38 4.23 -3.20
C PRO A 72 1.94 4.65 -4.61
N HIS A 73 2.87 5.04 -5.49
CA HIS A 73 2.54 5.45 -6.86
C HIS A 73 1.95 4.27 -7.65
N VAL A 74 2.65 3.13 -7.67
CA VAL A 74 2.21 1.94 -8.42
C VAL A 74 0.91 1.35 -7.87
N SER A 75 0.76 1.35 -6.54
CA SER A 75 -0.45 0.86 -5.87
C SER A 75 -1.61 1.88 -5.88
N GLN A 76 -1.38 3.11 -6.35
CA GLN A 76 -2.41 4.16 -6.39
C GLN A 76 -3.00 4.39 -4.98
N SER A 77 -2.11 4.46 -3.99
CA SER A 77 -2.46 4.65 -2.58
C SER A 77 -2.29 6.10 -2.21
N TYR A 78 -3.37 6.78 -1.81
CA TYR A 78 -3.38 8.21 -1.54
C TYR A 78 -3.76 8.50 -0.09
N VAL A 79 -3.32 9.63 0.45
CA VAL A 79 -3.71 10.11 1.77
C VAL A 79 -4.08 11.58 1.66
N PHE A 80 -5.26 11.95 2.15
CA PHE A 80 -5.81 13.31 2.07
C PHE A 80 -6.23 13.83 3.45
N GLN A 81 -5.95 15.10 3.71
CA GLN A 81 -6.44 15.80 4.88
C GLN A 81 -7.87 16.30 4.63
N CYS A 82 -8.76 16.07 5.59
CA CYS A 82 -10.16 16.48 5.54
C CYS A 82 -10.36 17.83 6.26
N ALA A 83 -11.55 18.40 6.15
CA ALA A 83 -11.89 19.72 6.73
C ALA A 83 -11.74 19.78 8.26
N ASP A 84 -11.88 18.65 8.96
CA ASP A 84 -11.72 18.54 10.41
C ASP A 84 -10.26 18.27 10.84
N GLY A 85 -9.30 18.43 9.93
CA GLY A 85 -7.87 18.25 10.18
C GLY A 85 -7.42 16.79 10.27
N LYS A 86 -8.36 15.83 10.21
CA LYS A 86 -8.11 14.40 10.22
C LYS A 86 -7.76 13.89 8.82
N TRP A 87 -7.18 12.69 8.77
CA TRP A 87 -6.65 12.10 7.55
C TRP A 87 -7.44 10.86 7.11
N LEU A 88 -7.55 10.69 5.80
CA LEU A 88 -8.20 9.56 5.14
C LEU A 88 -7.24 8.97 4.10
N ALA A 89 -7.14 7.63 4.06
CA ALA A 89 -6.38 6.91 3.04
C ALA A 89 -7.32 6.27 2.01
N LEU A 90 -6.90 6.26 0.74
CA LEU A 90 -7.54 5.54 -0.36
C LEU A 90 -6.56 4.53 -0.96
N HIS A 91 -7.06 3.39 -1.43
CA HIS A 91 -6.27 2.41 -2.19
C HIS A 91 -6.96 2.06 -3.51
N MET A 92 -6.43 2.58 -4.61
CA MET A 92 -7.14 2.67 -5.90
C MET A 92 -6.51 1.80 -6.99
N SER A 93 -5.91 0.67 -6.61
CA SER A 93 -5.14 -0.20 -7.51
C SER A 93 -5.99 -1.01 -8.51
N SER A 94 -7.25 -1.35 -8.25
CA SER A 94 -8.19 -1.99 -9.20
C SER A 94 -9.50 -2.33 -8.48
N PRO A 95 -10.68 -2.27 -9.11
CA PRO A 95 -10.98 -2.13 -10.55
C PRO A 95 -11.23 -0.67 -11.01
N PRO A 96 -11.38 -0.40 -12.35
CA PRO A 96 -11.78 0.91 -12.88
C PRO A 96 -13.01 1.52 -12.19
N LYS A 97 -13.95 0.68 -11.76
CA LYS A 97 -15.14 1.08 -10.98
C LYS A 97 -14.82 1.95 -9.78
N PHE A 98 -13.66 1.77 -9.12
CA PHE A 98 -13.29 2.59 -7.97
C PHE A 98 -13.06 4.05 -8.36
N TRP A 99 -12.50 4.31 -9.54
CA TRP A 99 -12.31 5.67 -10.05
C TRP A 99 -13.62 6.31 -10.50
N GLU A 100 -14.51 5.54 -11.15
CA GLU A 100 -15.88 5.97 -11.49
C GLU A 100 -16.70 6.33 -10.25
N ASN A 101 -16.64 5.46 -9.23
CA ASN A 101 -17.32 5.68 -7.97
C ASN A 101 -16.69 6.84 -7.18
N LEU A 102 -15.37 7.00 -7.22
CA LEU A 102 -14.70 8.16 -6.63
C LEU A 102 -15.15 9.44 -7.32
N ALA A 103 -15.18 9.48 -8.66
CA ALA A 103 -15.65 10.64 -9.43
C ALA A 103 -17.07 11.04 -9.03
N THR A 104 -17.93 10.04 -8.83
CA THR A 104 -19.30 10.23 -8.33
C THR A 104 -19.30 10.75 -6.89
N ALA A 105 -18.51 10.15 -6.00
CA ALA A 105 -18.43 10.50 -4.59
C ALA A 105 -17.96 11.94 -4.38
N VAL A 106 -16.97 12.38 -5.17
CA VAL A 106 -16.46 13.75 -5.10
C VAL A 106 -17.32 14.76 -5.85
N GLY A 107 -18.36 14.30 -6.57
CA GLY A 107 -19.23 15.15 -7.36
C GLY A 107 -18.58 15.73 -8.62
N VAL A 108 -17.53 15.11 -9.13
CA VAL A 108 -16.77 15.56 -10.33
C VAL A 108 -16.61 14.41 -11.32
N PRO A 109 -17.70 13.92 -11.94
CA PRO A 109 -17.65 12.80 -12.88
C PRO A 109 -16.68 13.05 -14.06
N ASP A 110 -16.66 14.28 -14.58
CA ASP A 110 -15.83 14.69 -15.73
C ASP A 110 -14.32 14.71 -15.42
N MET A 111 -13.90 14.45 -14.17
CA MET A 111 -12.47 14.36 -13.83
C MET A 111 -11.77 13.23 -14.57
N LEU A 112 -12.51 12.18 -14.95
CA LEU A 112 -11.96 11.01 -15.65
C LEU A 112 -11.59 11.30 -17.11
N ASP A 113 -12.09 12.41 -17.68
CA ASP A 113 -11.72 12.86 -19.02
C ASP A 113 -10.36 13.60 -19.05
N ARG A 114 -9.81 13.91 -17.88
CA ARG A 114 -8.53 14.64 -17.78
C ARG A 114 -7.35 13.69 -18.07
N PRO A 115 -6.28 14.18 -18.72
CA PRO A 115 -5.17 13.34 -19.15
C PRO A 115 -4.54 12.49 -18.05
N GLU A 116 -4.41 13.03 -16.84
CA GLU A 116 -3.82 12.34 -15.70
C GLU A 116 -4.69 11.20 -15.16
N PHE A 117 -6.01 11.19 -15.42
CA PHE A 117 -6.93 10.13 -14.98
C PHE A 117 -7.22 9.07 -16.06
N ALA A 118 -6.84 9.33 -17.31
CA ALA A 118 -7.23 8.56 -18.50
C ALA A 118 -6.85 7.07 -18.44
N SER A 119 -5.77 6.71 -17.75
CA SER A 119 -5.37 5.32 -17.54
C SER A 119 -4.68 5.12 -16.19
N ARG A 120 -4.43 3.86 -15.83
CA ARG A 120 -3.63 3.55 -14.64
C ARG A 120 -2.21 4.11 -14.78
N GLU A 121 -1.59 3.91 -15.94
CA GLU A 121 -0.25 4.37 -16.26
C GLU A 121 -0.16 5.90 -16.19
N ALA A 122 -1.18 6.59 -16.71
CA ALA A 122 -1.27 8.04 -16.59
C ALA A 122 -1.29 8.47 -15.12
N ARG A 123 -2.13 7.87 -14.27
CA ARG A 123 -2.18 8.20 -12.84
C ARG A 123 -0.92 7.82 -12.06
N ILE A 124 -0.15 6.84 -12.52
CA ILE A 124 1.17 6.51 -11.95
C ILE A 124 2.18 7.59 -12.32
N ALA A 125 2.21 8.00 -13.59
CA ALA A 125 3.12 9.03 -14.11
C ALA A 125 2.80 10.43 -13.55
N HIS A 126 1.51 10.70 -13.33
CA HIS A 126 0.95 11.97 -12.86
C HIS A 126 0.44 11.89 -11.42
N TYR A 127 1.08 11.05 -10.59
CA TYR A 127 0.61 10.78 -9.22
C TYR A 127 0.44 12.07 -8.39
N GLU A 128 1.39 12.99 -8.47
CA GLU A 128 1.32 14.28 -7.75
C GLU A 128 0.22 15.20 -8.31
N ASP A 129 -0.04 15.17 -9.62
CA ASP A 129 -1.13 15.95 -10.23
C ASP A 129 -2.50 15.44 -9.76
N VAL A 130 -2.65 14.11 -9.63
CA VAL A 130 -3.85 13.48 -9.06
C VAL A 130 -4.03 13.87 -7.59
N VAL A 131 -2.95 13.86 -6.80
CA VAL A 131 -2.98 14.33 -5.41
C VAL A 131 -3.40 15.79 -5.33
N ALA A 132 -2.78 16.66 -6.13
CA ALA A 132 -3.07 18.09 -6.16
C ALA A 132 -4.51 18.40 -6.56
N PHE A 133 -5.09 17.61 -7.47
CA PHE A 133 -6.49 17.73 -7.86
C PHE A 133 -7.46 17.31 -6.75
N LEU A 134 -7.22 16.17 -6.10
CA LEU A 134 -8.13 15.60 -5.11
C LEU A 134 -8.01 16.26 -3.73
N ALA A 135 -6.83 16.75 -3.34
CA ALA A 135 -6.58 17.35 -2.03
C ALA A 135 -7.57 18.49 -1.65
N PRO A 136 -7.82 19.51 -2.48
CA PRO A 136 -8.78 20.57 -2.13
C PRO A 136 -10.23 20.07 -2.03
N ILE A 137 -10.59 19.02 -2.77
CA ILE A 137 -11.92 18.39 -2.68
C ILE A 137 -12.08 17.73 -1.32
N PHE A 138 -11.11 16.88 -0.92
CA PHE A 138 -11.16 16.19 0.37
C PHE A 138 -11.12 17.18 1.56
N ALA A 139 -10.44 18.31 1.40
CA ALA A 139 -10.44 19.39 2.39
C ALA A 139 -11.81 20.10 2.55
N GLY A 140 -12.79 19.86 1.68
CA GLY A 140 -14.11 20.50 1.70
C GLY A 140 -15.13 19.88 2.67
N GLN A 141 -14.90 18.67 3.16
CA GLN A 141 -15.79 17.97 4.10
C GLN A 141 -15.00 17.22 5.18
N THR A 142 -15.67 16.84 6.27
CA THR A 142 -15.06 16.09 7.38
C THR A 142 -14.69 14.67 6.96
N ARG A 143 -13.74 14.05 7.68
CA ARG A 143 -13.37 12.64 7.43
C ARG A 143 -14.58 11.70 7.53
N ASP A 144 -15.45 11.92 8.51
CA ASP A 144 -16.60 11.05 8.74
C ASP A 144 -17.62 11.15 7.59
N HIS A 145 -17.79 12.34 6.99
CA HIS A 145 -18.56 12.51 5.76
C HIS A 145 -17.97 11.70 4.61
N TRP A 146 -16.67 11.86 4.34
CA TRP A 146 -16.01 11.16 3.24
C TRP A 146 -15.99 9.65 3.43
N THR A 147 -15.70 9.16 4.64
CA THR A 147 -15.77 7.73 4.94
C THR A 147 -17.17 7.18 4.68
N ALA A 148 -18.23 7.87 5.14
CA ALA A 148 -19.59 7.43 4.88
C ALA A 148 -19.92 7.40 3.38
N GLU A 149 -19.60 8.46 2.64
CA GLU A 149 -19.92 8.56 1.21
C GLU A 149 -19.12 7.58 0.34
N LEU A 150 -17.82 7.47 0.59
CA LEU A 150 -16.94 6.55 -0.13
C LEU A 150 -17.31 5.09 0.16
N THR A 151 -17.61 4.74 1.41
CA THR A 151 -18.09 3.39 1.75
C THR A 151 -19.44 3.10 1.08
N ARG A 152 -20.36 4.07 1.06
CA ARG A 152 -21.66 3.93 0.37
C ARG A 152 -21.50 3.64 -1.12
N LEU A 153 -20.48 4.22 -1.75
CA LEU A 153 -20.14 4.04 -3.16
C LEU A 153 -19.07 2.98 -3.41
N GLU A 154 -18.76 2.13 -2.42
CA GLU A 154 -17.76 1.06 -2.55
C GLU A 154 -16.35 1.52 -2.99
N VAL A 155 -15.94 2.73 -2.63
CA VAL A 155 -14.57 3.21 -2.83
C VAL A 155 -13.72 2.78 -1.63
N PRO A 156 -12.63 2.02 -1.83
CA PRO A 156 -11.76 1.57 -0.74
C PRO A 156 -11.16 2.75 -0.01
N ASN A 157 -11.51 2.88 1.27
CA ASN A 157 -11.06 3.96 2.11
C ASN A 157 -10.82 3.46 3.54
N SER A 158 -9.98 4.17 4.28
CA SER A 158 -9.79 3.95 5.71
C SER A 158 -9.43 5.27 6.40
N PRO A 159 -9.97 5.55 7.60
CA PRO A 159 -9.41 6.57 8.47
C PRO A 159 -7.93 6.30 8.74
N VAL A 160 -7.12 7.35 8.75
CA VAL A 160 -5.77 7.33 9.31
C VAL A 160 -5.88 7.83 10.74
N TYR A 161 -5.38 7.03 11.68
CA TYR A 161 -5.39 7.32 13.11
C TYR A 161 -4.01 7.82 13.55
N ASP A 162 -4.01 8.59 14.64
CA ASP A 162 -2.79 9.06 15.31
C ASP A 162 -2.02 7.92 15.98
#